data_AF-A0A3C0UN76-F1
#
_entry.id   AF-A0A3C0UN76-F1
#
_cell.length_a   1.000
_cell.length_b   1.000
_cell.length_c   1.000
_cell.angle_alpha   90.00
_cell.angle_beta   90.00
_cell.angle_gamma   90.00
#
_symmetry.space_group_name_H-M   'P 1'
#
loop_
_entity.id
_entity.type
_entity.pdbx_description
1 polymer ?
#
loop_
_entity_poly.entity_id
_entity_poly.type
_entity_poly.pdbx_seq_one_letter_code
_entity_poly.pdbx_strand_id
1 'polypeptide(L)'
;LTGQIEIRLKEIIRQVAIENDWEIATLDVMPDHIHVFVKATPMDSPANIVARMKGRSSFELRKEFPYLKSRLPSLWTRSYYCESIGSISASAITKYIENQKAR
;
A
#
# COMPACT_ATOMS: atom_id res chain seq x y z
N LEU A 1 10.34 5.93 2.33
CA LEU A 1 9.58 5.93 1.08
C LEU A 1 9.20 7.37 0.75
N THR A 2 10.13 8.15 0.21
CA THR A 2 9.93 9.59 0.00
C THR A 2 10.34 9.99 -1.42
N GLY A 3 9.84 11.13 -1.90
CA GLY A 3 10.19 11.69 -3.21
C GLY A 3 9.82 10.75 -4.35
N GLN A 4 10.78 10.45 -5.24
CA GLN A 4 10.53 9.62 -6.42
C GLN A 4 10.07 8.19 -6.07
N ILE A 5 10.53 7.62 -4.95
CA ILE A 5 10.09 6.28 -4.51
C ILE A 5 8.61 6.30 -4.17
N GLU A 6 8.14 7.34 -3.49
CA GLU A 6 6.72 7.47 -3.13
C GLU A 6 5.84 7.54 -4.38
N ILE A 7 6.23 8.37 -5.35
CA ILE A 7 5.49 8.53 -6.61
C ILE A 7 5.39 7.19 -7.32
N ARG A 8 6.52 6.51 -7.53
CA ARG A 8 6.56 5.21 -8.20
C ARG A 8 5.81 4.14 -7.41
N LEU A 9 5.91 4.12 -6.09
CA LEU A 9 5.16 3.19 -5.25
C LEU A 9 3.65 3.36 -5.45
N LYS A 10 3.16 4.59 -5.48
CA LYS A 10 1.74 4.87 -5.72
C LYS A 10 1.28 4.38 -7.10
N GLU A 11 2.11 4.52 -8.12
CA GLU A 11 1.83 4.00 -9.46
C GLU A 11 1.75 2.47 -9.47
N ILE A 12 2.74 1.79 -8.88
CA ILE A 12 2.78 0.32 -8.83
C ILE A 12 1.57 -0.23 -8.11
N ILE A 13 1.21 0.32 -6.96
CA ILE A 13 0.05 -0.15 -6.18
C ILE A 13 -1.25 0.03 -6.96
N ARG A 14 -1.39 1.15 -7.69
CA ARG A 14 -2.55 1.35 -8.59
C ARG A 14 -2.56 0.39 -9.77
N GLN A 15 -1.42 0.11 -10.38
CA GLN A 15 -1.30 -0.88 -11.46
C GLN A 15 -1.72 -2.27 -10.97
N VAL A 16 -1.22 -2.70 -9.81
CA VAL A 16 -1.62 -3.98 -9.20
C VAL A 16 -3.12 -4.02 -8.93
N ALA A 17 -3.71 -2.94 -8.43
CA ALA A 17 -5.16 -2.91 -8.21
C ALA A 17 -5.95 -3.04 -9.52
N ILE A 18 -5.57 -2.31 -10.57
CA ILE A 18 -6.20 -2.39 -11.90
C ILE A 18 -6.08 -3.81 -12.48
N GLU A 19 -4.91 -4.44 -12.39
CA GLU A 19 -4.67 -5.80 -12.88
C GLU A 19 -5.51 -6.88 -12.18
N ASN A 20 -6.06 -6.58 -11.00
CA ASN A 20 -6.83 -7.53 -10.19
C ASN A 20 -8.29 -7.06 -9.97
N ASP A 21 -8.76 -6.06 -10.72
CA ASP A 21 -10.11 -5.49 -10.60
C ASP A 21 -10.45 -4.99 -9.19
N TRP A 22 -9.47 -4.40 -8.49
CA TRP A 22 -9.64 -3.78 -7.18
C TRP A 22 -9.76 -2.27 -7.28
N GLU A 23 -10.60 -1.69 -6.43
CA GLU A 23 -10.80 -0.26 -6.33
C GLU A 23 -10.00 0.29 -5.14
N ILE A 24 -9.05 1.20 -5.40
CA ILE A 24 -8.33 1.92 -4.34
C ILE A 24 -9.07 3.20 -4.03
N ALA A 25 -9.71 3.25 -2.87
CA ALA A 25 -10.37 4.45 -2.37
C ALA A 25 -9.35 5.46 -1.83
N THR A 26 -8.33 5.00 -1.09
CA THR A 26 -7.26 5.86 -0.56
C THR A 26 -5.92 5.14 -0.58
N LEU A 27 -4.86 5.87 -0.91
CA LEU A 27 -3.48 5.40 -0.85
C LEU A 27 -2.57 6.50 -0.32
N ASP A 28 -2.14 6.34 0.92
CA ASP A 28 -1.21 7.26 1.59
C ASP A 28 0.12 6.56 1.85
N VAL A 29 1.21 7.31 1.64
CA VAL A 29 2.57 6.83 1.80
C VAL A 29 3.26 7.66 2.86
N MET A 30 3.73 6.99 3.90
CA MET A 30 4.56 7.55 4.95
C MET A 30 6.03 7.14 4.71
N PRO A 31 7.00 7.79 5.36
CA PRO A 31 8.41 7.45 5.18
C PRO A 31 8.76 5.99 5.46
N ASP A 32 8.04 5.30 6.34
CA ASP A 32 8.31 3.94 6.82
C ASP A 32 7.19 2.93 6.58
N HIS A 33 5.97 3.37 6.23
CA HIS A 33 4.83 2.48 5.95
C HIS A 33 3.85 3.08 4.92
N ILE A 34 2.82 2.31 4.55
CA ILE A 34 1.74 2.77 3.67
C ILE A 34 0.38 2.38 4.24
N HIS A 35 -0.62 3.19 3.92
CA HIS A 35 -2.03 2.89 4.17
C HIS A 35 -2.75 2.74 2.83
N VAL A 36 -3.42 1.60 2.66
CA VAL A 36 -4.22 1.31 1.46
C VAL A 36 -5.64 1.00 1.91
N PHE A 37 -6.59 1.81 1.46
CA PHE A 37 -8.01 1.50 1.59
C PHE A 37 -8.50 0.96 0.25
N VAL A 38 -8.79 -0.34 0.24
CA VAL A 38 -9.08 -1.11 -0.96
C VAL A 38 -10.43 -1.80 -0.84
N LYS A 39 -11.18 -1.78 -1.93
CA LYS A 39 -12.40 -2.55 -2.12
C LYS A 39 -12.11 -3.63 -3.15
N ALA A 40 -12.28 -4.87 -2.73
CA ALA A 40 -11.99 -6.07 -3.50
C ALA A 40 -13.17 -7.05 -3.41
N THR A 41 -13.11 -8.12 -4.20
CA THR A 41 -14.16 -9.15 -4.19
C THR A 41 -13.99 -10.08 -2.97
N PRO A 42 -15.06 -10.75 -2.51
CA PRO A 42 -14.95 -11.75 -1.43
C PRO A 42 -14.02 -12.93 -1.75
N MET A 43 -13.70 -13.17 -3.03
CA MET A 43 -12.76 -14.20 -3.45
C MET A 43 -11.30 -13.82 -3.16
N ASP A 44 -11.02 -12.52 -3.03
CA ASP A 44 -9.70 -12.00 -2.75
C ASP A 44 -9.46 -11.89 -1.25
N SER A 45 -8.73 -12.86 -0.69
CA SER A 45 -8.33 -12.77 0.70
C SER A 45 -7.42 -11.55 0.96
N PRO A 46 -7.51 -10.91 2.13
CA PRO A 46 -6.61 -9.80 2.49
C PRO A 46 -5.13 -10.17 2.36
N ALA A 47 -4.77 -11.42 2.70
CA ALA A 47 -3.41 -11.92 2.56
C ALA A 47 -2.93 -11.92 1.09
N ASN A 48 -3.79 -12.31 0.15
CA ASN A 48 -3.47 -12.30 -1.29
C ASN A 48 -3.28 -10.87 -1.81
N ILE A 49 -4.17 -9.95 -1.42
CA ILE A 49 -4.09 -8.54 -1.81
C ILE A 49 -2.75 -7.94 -1.37
N VAL A 50 -2.42 -8.12 -0.08
CA VAL A 50 -1.19 -7.62 0.52
C VAL A 50 0.04 -8.28 -0.12
N ALA A 51 0.01 -9.59 -0.38
CA ALA A 51 1.12 -10.29 -1.01
C ALA A 51 1.43 -9.76 -2.41
N ARG A 52 0.40 -9.51 -3.23
CA ARG A 52 0.55 -8.95 -4.59
C ARG A 52 1.11 -7.53 -4.55
N MET A 53 0.53 -6.67 -3.71
CA MET A 53 0.98 -5.28 -3.54
C MET A 53 2.43 -5.20 -3.04
N LYS A 54 2.78 -5.92 -1.96
CA LYS A 54 4.13 -5.90 -1.38
C LYS A 54 5.15 -6.57 -2.30
N GLY A 55 4.78 -7.67 -2.96
CA GLY A 55 5.66 -8.41 -3.87
C GLY A 55 6.06 -7.58 -5.08
N ARG A 56 5.07 -7.03 -5.81
CA ARG A 56 5.31 -6.22 -7.01
C ARG A 56 6.12 -4.97 -6.67
N SER A 57 5.69 -4.22 -5.67
CA SER A 57 6.38 -2.98 -5.25
C SER A 57 7.81 -3.24 -4.79
N SER A 58 8.06 -4.29 -4.00
CA SER A 58 9.41 -4.65 -3.58
C SER A 58 10.30 -5.00 -4.77
N PHE A 59 9.79 -5.77 -5.73
CA PHE A 59 10.56 -6.15 -6.92
C PHE A 59 10.92 -4.94 -7.79
N GLU A 60 9.92 -4.16 -8.19
CA GLU A 60 10.12 -3.05 -9.13
C GLU A 60 10.94 -1.92 -8.51
N LEU A 61 10.60 -1.48 -7.29
CA LEU A 61 11.33 -0.39 -6.66
C LEU A 61 12.79 -0.76 -6.38
N ARG A 62 13.08 -2.01 -5.97
CA ARG A 62 14.47 -2.44 -5.77
C ARG A 62 15.22 -2.66 -7.10
N LYS A 63 14.53 -2.78 -8.23
CA LYS A 63 15.11 -2.83 -9.57
C LYS A 63 15.41 -1.42 -10.08
N GLU A 64 14.48 -0.49 -9.92
CA GLU A 64 14.58 0.90 -10.39
C GLU A 64 15.45 1.78 -9.48
N PHE A 65 15.48 1.50 -8.18
CA PHE A 65 16.26 2.22 -7.17
C PHE A 65 17.24 1.27 -6.47
N PRO A 66 18.39 0.92 -7.10
CA PRO A 66 19.32 -0.09 -6.56
C PRO A 66 19.86 0.19 -5.16
N TYR A 67 19.91 1.47 -4.74
CA TYR A 67 20.32 1.85 -3.39
C TYR A 67 19.36 1.32 -2.28
N LEU A 68 18.13 0.94 -2.63
CA LEU A 68 17.22 0.25 -1.70
C LEU A 68 17.71 -1.16 -1.37
N LYS A 69 18.46 -1.81 -2.26
CA LYS A 69 19.05 -3.14 -2.00
C LYS A 69 20.23 -3.06 -1.05
N SER A 70 21.05 -2.01 -1.14
CA SER A 70 22.22 -1.86 -0.28
C SER A 70 21.86 -1.45 1.15
N ARG A 71 20.74 -0.76 1.35
CA ARG A 71 20.30 -0.30 2.68
C ARG A 71 19.38 -1.25 3.41
N LEU A 72 18.62 -2.09 2.69
CA LEU A 72 17.57 -2.91 3.28
C LEU A 72 17.62 -4.36 2.75
N PRO A 73 17.54 -5.38 3.62
CA PRO A 73 17.47 -6.78 3.19
C PRO A 73 16.18 -7.07 2.41
N SER A 74 15.07 -6.43 2.78
CA SER A 74 13.79 -6.43 2.05
C SER A 74 13.14 -5.04 2.12
N LEU A 75 12.30 -4.70 1.13
CA LEU A 75 11.58 -3.41 1.17
C LEU A 75 10.50 -3.40 2.27
N TRP A 76 9.81 -4.52 2.43
CA TRP A 76 8.75 -4.69 3.40
C TRP A 76 9.13 -5.74 4.44
N THR A 77 8.62 -5.59 5.66
CA THR A 77 8.59 -6.67 6.65
C THR A 77 7.60 -7.74 6.25
N ARG A 78 7.56 -8.89 6.94
CA ARG A 78 6.56 -9.94 6.65
C ARG A 78 5.16 -9.54 7.10
N SER A 79 5.06 -8.79 8.18
CA SER A 79 3.79 -8.39 8.80
C SER A 79 2.97 -7.41 7.96
N TYR A 80 1.67 -7.39 8.22
CA TYR A 80 0.73 -6.39 7.73
C TYR A 80 -0.41 -6.26 8.74
N TYR A 81 -1.11 -5.14 8.68
CA TYR A 81 -2.35 -4.92 9.43
C TYR A 81 -3.51 -4.89 8.43
N CYS A 82 -4.63 -5.51 8.80
CA CYS A 82 -5.86 -5.51 8.01
C CYS A 82 -7.05 -5.45 8.95
N GLU A 83 -8.01 -4.61 8.59
CA GLU A 83 -9.29 -4.45 9.28
C GLU A 83 -10.37 -4.26 8.22
N SER A 84 -11.54 -4.88 8.44
CA SER A 84 -12.73 -4.64 7.61
C SER A 84 -13.51 -3.45 8.17
N ILE A 85 -14.06 -2.62 7.28
CA ILE A 85 -14.83 -1.46 7.69
C ILE A 85 -16.20 -1.47 7.01
N GLY A 86 -17.27 -1.30 7.79
CA GLY A 86 -18.64 -1.24 7.30
C GLY A 86 -18.96 0.08 6.56
N SER A 87 -20.08 0.09 5.83
CA SER A 87 -20.52 1.16 4.90
C SER A 87 -20.71 2.57 5.48
N ILE A 88 -20.70 2.74 6.81
CA ILE A 88 -20.94 4.03 7.50
C ILE A 88 -19.65 4.87 7.68
N SER A 89 -18.49 4.35 7.27
CA SER A 89 -17.19 4.76 7.81
C SER A 89 -16.29 5.61 6.91
N ALA A 90 -16.67 5.94 5.67
CA ALA A 90 -15.79 6.68 4.76
C ALA A 90 -15.34 8.03 5.35
N SER A 91 -16.24 8.74 6.05
CA SER A 91 -15.93 9.98 6.78
C SER A 91 -15.06 9.77 8.03
N ALA A 92 -15.17 8.60 8.67
CA ALA A 92 -14.31 8.22 9.80
C ALA A 92 -12.89 7.89 9.34
N ILE A 93 -12.72 7.34 8.13
CA ILE A 93 -11.42 7.05 7.52
C ILE A 93 -10.66 8.33 7.20
N THR A 94 -11.33 9.32 6.59
CA THR A 94 -10.71 10.63 6.33
C THR A 94 -10.17 11.23 7.64
N LYS A 95 -10.97 11.21 8.71
CA LYS A 95 -10.54 11.68 10.04
C LYS A 95 -9.41 10.87 10.66
N TYR A 96 -9.44 9.53 10.55
CA TYR A 96 -8.38 8.67 11.07
C TYR A 96 -7.04 8.94 10.38
N ILE A 97 -7.07 9.07 9.05
CA ILE A 97 -5.90 9.37 8.24
C ILE A 97 -5.38 10.78 8.53
N GLU A 98 -6.27 11.78 8.66
CA GLU A 98 -5.88 13.15 9.05
C GLU A 98 -5.18 13.18 10.41
N ASN A 99 -5.66 12.41 11.39
CA ASN A 99 -5.06 12.31 12.71
C ASN A 99 -3.69 11.59 12.70
N GLN A 100 -3.48 10.63 11.79
CA GLN A 100 -2.17 9.98 11.57
C GLN A 100 -1.21 10.92 10.83
N LYS A 101 -1.74 11.72 9.90
CA LYS A 101 -1.19 12.94 9.28
C LYS A 101 -0.39 13.84 10.24
N ALA A 102 -1.01 14.11 11.38
CA ALA A 102 -0.64 15.18 12.30
C ALA A 102 0.33 14.76 13.42
N ARG A 103 0.81 13.51 13.42
CA ARG A 103 1.84 13.01 14.33
C ARG A 103 3.20 12.96 13.64
#